data_AF-A0A955N2W5-F1
#
_entry.id   AF-A0A955N2W5-F1
#
_cell.length_a   1.000
_cell.length_b   1.000
_cell.length_c   1.000
_cell.angle_alpha   90.00
_cell.angle_beta   90.00
_cell.angle_gamma   90.00
#
_symmetry.space_group_name_H-M   'P 1'
#
loop_
_entity.id
_entity.type
_entity.pdbx_description
1 polymer ?
#
loop_
_entity_poly.entity_id
_entity_poly.type
_entity_poly.pdbx_seq_one_letter_code
_entity_poly.pdbx_strand_id
1 'polypeptide(L)'
;TRVLKPGGRFVFSEPNMLNPQIAVQKNIPWIKRMLGDSPDETAFRKGPLKSLLEQVGLEVIEITPFDFLHPWVPKPLIGLVDKTGRLIEKIPALREIAGSLIIVARKH
;
A
#
# COMPACT_ATOMS: atom_id res chain seq x y z
N THR A 1 17.53 3.72 -10.18
CA THR A 1 16.87 4.79 -10.97
C THR A 1 17.16 4.75 -12.48
N ARG A 2 17.33 3.55 -13.07
CA ARG A 2 17.74 3.36 -14.48
C ARG A 2 16.69 3.82 -15.50
N VAL A 3 15.39 3.65 -15.19
CA VAL A 3 14.28 3.86 -16.13
C VAL A 3 13.54 5.18 -15.96
N LEU A 4 13.71 5.85 -14.81
CA LEU A 4 13.11 7.16 -14.53
C LEU A 4 14.02 8.27 -15.03
N LYS A 5 13.47 9.19 -15.83
CA LYS A 5 14.12 10.47 -16.17
C LYS A 5 14.14 11.39 -14.94
N PRO A 6 15.08 12.35 -14.84
CA PRO A 6 15.03 13.40 -13.82
C PRO A 6 13.67 14.11 -13.80
N GLY A 7 13.12 14.38 -12.61
CA GLY A 7 11.77 14.89 -12.40
C GLY A 7 10.64 13.88 -12.66
N GLY A 8 10.95 12.70 -13.19
CA GLY A 8 9.98 11.63 -13.44
C GLY A 8 9.39 11.08 -12.14
N ARG A 9 8.10 10.74 -12.19
CA ARG A 9 7.38 10.14 -11.05
C ARG A 9 7.08 8.68 -11.34
N PHE A 10 7.01 7.89 -10.28
CA PHE A 10 6.36 6.59 -10.34
C PHE A 10 5.29 6.50 -9.25
N VAL A 11 4.30 5.68 -9.55
CA VAL A 11 3.16 5.41 -8.69
C VAL A 11 3.02 3.90 -8.61
N PHE A 12 2.97 3.36 -7.41
CA PHE A 12 2.76 1.94 -7.19
C PHE A 12 1.81 1.73 -6.01
N SER A 13 1.10 0.61 -6.03
CA SER A 13 0.18 0.20 -4.99
C SER A 13 0.64 -1.11 -4.39
N GLU A 14 0.86 -1.13 -3.08
CA GLU A 14 1.24 -2.34 -2.35
C GLU A 14 0.21 -2.68 -1.27
N PRO A 15 0.07 -3.96 -0.89
CA PRO A 15 -0.73 -4.36 0.26
C PRO A 15 -0.26 -3.63 1.54
N ASN A 16 -1.21 -3.12 2.32
CA ASN A 16 -0.94 -2.45 3.58
C ASN A 16 -0.89 -3.47 4.73
N MET A 17 0.29 -3.65 5.31
CA MET A 17 0.47 -4.58 6.43
C MET A 17 -0.14 -4.11 7.77
N LEU A 18 -0.64 -2.87 7.86
CA LEU A 18 -1.46 -2.42 8.99
C LEU A 18 -2.90 -2.93 8.90
N ASN A 19 -3.37 -3.34 7.71
CA ASN A 19 -4.66 -3.98 7.59
C ASN A 19 -4.59 -5.37 8.25
N PRO A 20 -5.45 -5.67 9.25
CA PRO A 20 -5.36 -6.91 10.01
C PRO A 20 -5.61 -8.15 9.15
N GLN A 21 -6.48 -8.06 8.15
CA GLN A 21 -6.75 -9.16 7.23
C GLN A 21 -5.52 -9.49 6.39
N ILE A 22 -4.88 -8.48 5.81
CA ILE A 22 -3.68 -8.66 4.99
C ILE A 22 -2.51 -9.13 5.85
N ALA A 23 -2.35 -8.58 7.05
CA ALA A 23 -1.33 -9.02 7.99
C ALA A 23 -1.45 -10.51 8.32
N VAL A 24 -2.68 -11.00 8.59
CA VAL A 24 -2.94 -12.42 8.84
C VAL A 24 -2.65 -13.26 7.60
N GLN A 25 -3.14 -12.85 6.42
CA GLN A 25 -2.90 -13.58 5.16
C GLN A 25 -1.41 -13.68 4.81
N LYS A 26 -0.66 -12.58 4.94
CA LYS A 26 0.78 -12.51 4.64
C LYS A 26 1.66 -13.24 5.66
N ASN A 27 1.14 -13.60 6.82
CA ASN A 27 1.83 -14.52 7.73
C ASN A 27 1.78 -15.99 7.26
N ILE A 28 1.04 -16.30 6.19
CA ILE A 28 0.99 -17.63 5.57
C ILE A 28 2.19 -17.80 4.60
N PRO A 29 3.06 -18.82 4.79
CA PRO A 29 4.32 -18.96 4.06
C PRO A 29 4.22 -19.04 2.53
N TRP A 30 3.12 -19.56 1.96
CA TRP A 30 2.96 -19.61 0.50
C TRP A 30 2.82 -18.20 -0.08
N ILE A 31 2.06 -17.33 0.59
CA ILE A 31 1.69 -16.01 0.05
C ILE A 31 2.92 -15.09 0.06
N LYS A 32 3.80 -15.25 1.05
CA LYS A 32 5.14 -14.64 1.07
C LYS A 32 5.95 -14.98 -0.20
N ARG A 33 6.00 -16.26 -0.57
CA ARG A 33 6.74 -16.73 -1.76
C ARG A 33 6.19 -16.20 -3.09
N MET A 34 4.87 -16.04 -3.22
CA MET A 34 4.26 -15.53 -4.45
C MET A 34 4.55 -14.05 -4.70
N LEU A 35 4.86 -13.29 -3.65
CA LEU A 35 5.09 -11.85 -3.71
C LEU A 35 6.58 -11.48 -3.68
N GLY A 36 7.47 -12.48 -3.70
CA GLY A 36 8.92 -12.28 -3.69
C GLY A 36 9.50 -11.98 -2.30
N ASP A 37 8.70 -12.06 -1.24
CA ASP A 37 9.10 -11.69 0.11
C ASP A 37 10.21 -12.63 0.63
N SER A 38 11.40 -12.09 0.90
CA SER A 38 12.43 -12.78 1.68
C SER A 38 11.99 -12.91 3.15
N PRO A 39 12.45 -13.93 3.90
CA PRO A 39 12.00 -14.17 5.28
C PRO A 39 12.23 -13.00 6.25
N ASP A 40 13.15 -12.08 5.90
CA ASP A 40 13.48 -10.85 6.64
C ASP A 40 12.88 -9.58 6.01
N GLU A 41 12.06 -9.72 4.96
CA GLU A 41 11.44 -8.60 4.25
C GLU A 41 10.39 -7.94 5.14
N THR A 42 10.84 -6.87 5.78
CA THR A 42 10.07 -6.14 6.77
C THR A 42 8.98 -5.38 6.03
N ALA A 43 7.76 -5.94 6.02
CA ALA A 43 6.46 -5.31 5.78
C ALA A 43 6.49 -3.83 5.31
N PHE A 44 5.87 -3.52 4.16
CA PHE A 44 5.65 -2.15 3.69
C PHE A 44 4.81 -1.33 4.69
N ARG A 45 5.47 -0.80 5.71
CA ARG A 45 4.97 0.23 6.62
C ARG A 45 5.47 1.57 6.08
N LYS A 46 4.65 2.62 6.19
CA LYS A 46 4.95 3.95 5.62
C LYS A 46 6.34 4.47 5.97
N GLY A 47 6.76 4.32 7.23
CA GLY A 47 8.05 4.80 7.72
C GLY A 47 9.25 4.13 7.03
N PRO A 48 9.46 2.80 7.20
CA PRO A 48 10.55 2.08 6.55
C PRO A 48 10.59 2.25 5.03
N LEU A 49 9.42 2.24 4.38
CA LEU A 49 9.31 2.45 2.94
C LEU A 49 9.77 3.85 2.52
N LYS A 50 9.36 4.88 3.26
CA LYS A 50 9.83 6.25 3.03
C LYS A 50 11.34 6.32 3.13
N SER A 51 11.92 5.79 4.21
CA SER A 51 13.36 5.78 4.43
C SER A 51 14.12 5.07 3.30
N LEU A 52 13.60 3.92 2.83
CA LEU A 52 14.20 3.18 1.72
C LEU A 52 14.20 3.98 0.42
N LEU A 53 13.08 4.62 0.09
CA LEU A 53 12.95 5.45 -1.11
C LEU A 53 13.89 6.65 -1.09
N GLU A 54 14.01 7.30 0.07
CA GLU A 54 14.94 8.42 0.27
C GLU A 54 16.40 7.95 0.15
N GLN A 55 16.76 6.78 0.70
CA GLN A 55 18.10 6.20 0.60
C GLN A 55 18.53 5.91 -0.85
N VAL A 56 17.59 5.54 -1.73
CA VAL A 56 17.88 5.31 -3.15
C VAL A 56 17.82 6.58 -4.02
N GLY A 57 17.73 7.75 -3.37
CA GLY A 57 17.76 9.06 -4.03
C GLY A 57 16.44 9.47 -4.67
N LEU A 58 15.31 8.98 -4.15
CA LEU A 58 13.98 9.39 -4.57
C LEU A 58 13.35 10.31 -3.52
N GLU A 59 12.67 11.35 -4.01
CA GLU A 59 11.84 12.22 -3.19
C GLU A 59 10.47 11.57 -3.01
N VAL A 60 10.11 11.26 -1.77
CA VAL A 60 8.78 10.71 -1.46
C VAL A 60 7.77 11.85 -1.44
N ILE A 61 6.82 11.81 -2.38
CA ILE A 61 5.74 12.78 -2.50
C ILE A 61 4.59 12.39 -1.57
N GLU A 62 4.19 11.12 -1.61
CA GLU A 62 3.01 10.65 -0.90
C GLU A 62 3.12 9.16 -0.57
N ILE A 63 2.68 8.78 0.64
CA ILE A 63 2.42 7.38 1.02
C ILE A 63 1.10 7.35 1.78
N THR A 64 0.08 6.84 1.10
CA THR A 64 -1.30 7.06 1.52
C THR A 64 -2.06 5.73 1.51
N PRO A 65 -2.71 5.33 2.62
CA PRO A 65 -3.53 4.14 2.63
C PRO A 65 -4.84 4.40 1.90
N PHE A 66 -5.33 3.40 1.19
CA PHE A 66 -6.59 3.43 0.47
C PHE A 66 -7.13 2.02 0.27
N ASP A 67 -8.35 1.94 -0.23
CA ASP A 67 -9.03 0.73 -0.65
C ASP A 67 -9.53 -0.15 0.50
N PHE A 68 -10.79 0.08 0.91
CA PHE A 68 -11.56 -0.81 1.78
C PHE A 68 -12.45 -1.79 1.00
N LEU A 69 -12.48 -1.71 -0.33
CA LEU A 69 -13.36 -2.55 -1.13
C LEU A 69 -12.75 -3.94 -1.26
N HIS A 70 -13.32 -4.90 -0.53
CA HIS A 70 -12.81 -6.27 -0.57
C HIS A 70 -13.30 -7.01 -1.83
N PRO A 71 -12.46 -7.82 -2.53
CA PRO A 71 -12.87 -8.58 -3.72
C PRO A 71 -14.04 -9.54 -3.52
N TRP A 72 -14.29 -9.99 -2.29
CA TRP A 72 -15.42 -10.86 -1.96
C TRP A 72 -16.74 -10.13 -1.69
N VAL A 73 -16.76 -8.80 -1.81
CA VAL A 73 -18.00 -8.03 -1.71
C VAL A 73 -18.95 -8.45 -2.84
N PRO A 74 -20.17 -8.90 -2.54
CA PRO A 74 -21.15 -9.24 -3.56
C PRO A 74 -21.42 -8.07 -4.49
N LYS A 75 -21.54 -8.32 -5.81
CA LYS A 75 -21.74 -7.28 -6.84
C LYS A 75 -22.81 -6.22 -6.48
N PRO A 76 -23.99 -6.59 -5.94
CA PRO A 76 -25.01 -5.59 -5.58
C PRO A 76 -24.58 -4.62 -4.48
N LEU A 77 -23.62 -5.03 -3.63
CA LEU A 77 -23.15 -4.26 -2.48
C LEU A 77 -21.90 -3.43 -2.79
N ILE A 78 -21.23 -3.63 -3.93
CA ILE A 78 -20.00 -2.91 -4.31
C ILE A 78 -20.19 -1.40 -4.18
N GLY A 79 -21.28 -0.85 -4.73
CA GLY A 79 -21.51 0.58 -4.70
C GLY A 79 -21.74 1.16 -3.29
N LEU A 80 -22.31 0.36 -2.39
CA LEU A 80 -22.47 0.77 -0.98
C LEU A 80 -21.12 0.72 -0.26
N VAL A 81 -20.38 -0.38 -0.40
CA VAL A 81 -19.10 -0.60 0.27
C VAL A 81 -18.02 0.37 -0.21
N ASP A 82 -17.96 0.69 -1.51
CA ASP A 82 -17.02 1.69 -2.03
C ASP A 82 -17.33 3.08 -1.45
N LYS A 83 -18.61 3.48 -1.41
CA LYS A 83 -18.99 4.78 -0.83
C LYS A 83 -18.66 4.86 0.66
N THR A 84 -18.99 3.84 1.44
CA THR A 84 -18.65 3.82 2.87
C THR A 84 -17.15 3.76 3.09
N GLY A 85 -16.43 2.96 2.30
CA GLY A 85 -14.97 2.89 2.30
C GLY A 85 -14.31 4.25 2.08
N ARG A 86 -14.72 4.99 1.04
CA ARG A 86 -14.22 6.35 0.76
C ARG A 86 -14.52 7.35 1.88
N LEU A 87 -15.60 7.17 2.63
CA LEU A 87 -15.88 8.00 3.81
C LEU A 87 -14.94 7.63 4.97
N ILE A 88 -14.72 6.33 5.20
CA ILE A 88 -13.81 5.82 6.23
C ILE A 88 -12.36 6.26 5.94
N GLU A 89 -11.93 6.27 4.68
CA GLU A 89 -10.60 6.74 4.25
C GLU A 89 -10.31 8.20 4.61
N LYS A 90 -11.35 9.02 4.83
CA LYS A 90 -11.16 10.41 5.25
C LYS A 90 -10.84 10.54 6.74
N ILE A 91 -11.05 9.48 7.53
CA ILE A 91 -10.81 9.48 8.98
C ILE A 91 -9.37 9.01 9.21
N PRO A 92 -8.44 9.88 9.67
CA PRO A 92 -7.01 9.55 9.71
C PRO A 92 -6.67 8.24 10.44
N ALA A 93 -7.30 8.00 11.60
CA ALA A 93 -7.04 6.78 12.37
C ALA A 93 -7.56 5.50 11.70
N LEU A 94 -8.72 5.56 11.04
CA LEU A 94 -9.29 4.40 10.37
C LEU A 94 -8.62 4.14 9.03
N ARG A 95 -8.22 5.20 8.33
CA ARG A 95 -7.51 5.10 7.06
C ARG A 95 -6.26 4.24 7.16
N GLU A 96 -5.51 4.31 8.27
CA GLU A 96 -4.26 3.54 8.44
C GLU A 96 -4.40 2.03 8.25
N ILE A 97 -5.61 1.47 8.40
CA ILE A 97 -5.88 0.04 8.21
C ILE A 97 -6.52 -0.30 6.85
N ALA A 98 -6.57 0.64 5.90
CA ALA A 98 -7.04 0.36 4.55
C ALA A 98 -6.19 -0.72 3.87
N GLY A 99 -6.74 -1.45 2.90
CA GLY A 99 -6.11 -2.64 2.32
C GLY A 99 -4.82 -2.37 1.55
N SER A 100 -4.65 -1.17 1.00
CA SER A 100 -3.53 -0.85 0.12
C SER A 100 -2.84 0.44 0.55
N LEU A 101 -1.58 0.59 0.16
CA LEU A 101 -0.82 1.84 0.20
C LEU A 101 -0.57 2.29 -1.24
N ILE A 102 -0.98 3.51 -1.57
CA ILE A 102 -0.49 4.19 -2.78
C ILE A 102 0.78 4.94 -2.42
N ILE A 103 1.82 4.73 -3.21
CA ILE A 103 3.11 5.37 -3.01
C ILE A 103 3.46 6.15 -4.26
N VAL A 104 3.77 7.43 -4.06
CA VAL A 104 4.19 8.36 -5.10
C VAL A 104 5.56 8.89 -4.74
N ALA A 105 6.52 8.70 -5.62
CA ALA A 105 7.86 9.26 -5.46
C ALA A 105 8.40 9.80 -6.79
N ARG A 106 9.30 10.76 -6.69
CA ARG A 106 9.92 11.47 -7.79
C ARG A 106 11.42 11.22 -7.78
N LYS A 107 11.98 11.01 -8.96
CA LYS A 107 13.43 11.07 -9.14
C LYS A 107 13.85 12.54 -9.19
N HIS A 108 14.83 12.90 -8.37
CA HIS A 108 15.52 14.18 -8.52
C HIS A 108 16.06 14.38 -9.94
#